data_AF-A0A6G8BU91-F1
#
_entry.id   AF-A0A6G8BU91-F1
#
_cell.length_a   1.000
_cell.length_b   1.000
_cell.length_c   1.000
_cell.angle_alpha   90.00
_cell.angle_beta   90.00
_cell.angle_gamma   90.00
#
_symmetry.space_group_name_H-M   'P 1'
#
loop_
_entity.id
_entity.type
_entity.pdbx_description
1 polymer ?
#
loop_
_entity_poly.entity_id
_entity_poly.type
_entity_poly.pdbx_seq_one_letter_code
_entity_poly.pdbx_strand_id
1 'polypeptide(L)'
;MTVKNGFNERISALGSLLQAEGRVQLEMEEISYLHDRFSSWMTLFEVAGLLWEFRFNKFLRELLVLCTDGNIDELRAMARDFYLQGKNAHDASREYKSITAKRRKDINAIVETTPENSL
;
A
#
# COMPACT_ATOMS: atom_id res chain seq x y z
N MET A 1 -9.69 34.06 19.03
CA MET A 1 -8.53 33.16 19.19
C MET A 1 -8.61 32.11 18.09
N THR A 2 -7.87 32.30 17.01
CA THR A 2 -8.01 31.56 15.75
C THR A 2 -7.20 30.27 15.81
N VAL A 3 -7.87 29.15 16.10
CA VAL A 3 -7.30 27.78 16.11
C VAL A 3 -6.98 27.28 14.67
N LYS A 4 -6.81 28.19 13.70
CA LYS A 4 -6.77 27.87 12.25
C LYS A 4 -5.37 27.63 11.67
N ASN A 5 -4.28 27.70 12.44
CA ASN A 5 -2.93 27.70 11.85
C ASN A 5 -2.15 26.37 11.93
N GLY A 6 -2.55 25.42 12.79
CA GLY A 6 -1.80 24.17 12.94
C GLY A 6 -1.79 23.29 11.69
N PHE A 7 -2.92 23.18 10.99
CA PHE A 7 -3.05 22.30 9.82
C PHE A 7 -2.13 22.74 8.67
N ASN A 8 -2.23 24.02 8.26
CA ASN A 8 -1.45 24.56 7.14
C ASN A 8 0.06 24.44 7.39
N GLU A 9 0.50 24.67 8.63
CA GLU A 9 1.90 24.46 9.02
C GLU A 9 2.33 23.00 8.85
N ARG A 10 1.51 22.04 9.29
CA ARG A 10 1.83 20.61 9.15
C ARG A 10 1.80 20.12 7.71
N ILE A 11 0.83 20.58 6.91
CA ILE A 11 0.78 20.26 5.47
C ILE A 11 1.98 20.86 4.74
N SER A 12 2.34 22.11 5.03
CA SER A 12 3.52 22.73 4.43
C SER A 12 4.79 21.99 4.82
N ALA A 13 4.97 21.64 6.10
CA ALA A 13 6.14 20.89 6.57
C ALA A 13 6.21 19.49 5.92
N LEU A 14 5.07 18.80 5.80
CA LEU A 14 4.98 17.51 5.13
C LEU A 14 5.34 17.61 3.64
N GLY A 15 4.84 18.64 2.94
CA GLY A 15 5.17 18.92 1.56
C GLY A 15 6.68 19.15 1.35
N SER A 16 7.31 19.93 2.22
CA SER A 16 8.76 20.16 2.18
C SER A 16 9.57 18.88 2.42
N LEU A 17 9.14 18.01 3.35
CA LEU A 17 9.78 16.72 3.59
C LEU A 17 9.69 15.80 2.37
N LEU A 18 8.50 15.69 1.75
CA LEU A 18 8.31 14.88 0.55
C LEU A 18 9.22 15.38 -0.59
N GLN A 19 9.31 16.70 -0.78
CA GLN A 19 10.18 17.29 -1.80
C GLN A 19 11.66 17.00 -1.53
N ALA A 20 12.11 17.11 -0.27
CA ALA A 20 13.50 16.81 0.11
C ALA A 20 13.88 15.34 -0.17
N GLU A 21 12.93 14.43 -0.02
CA GLU A 21 13.07 13.00 -0.33
C GLU A 21 12.89 12.68 -1.82
N GLY A 22 12.72 13.69 -2.69
CA GLY A 22 12.47 13.49 -4.12
C GLY A 22 11.12 12.80 -4.42
N ARG A 23 10.16 12.85 -3.49
CA ARG A 23 8.85 12.21 -3.62
C ARG A 23 7.84 13.17 -4.25
N VAL A 24 6.77 12.56 -4.79
CA VAL A 24 5.63 13.29 -5.39
C VAL A 24 4.98 14.20 -4.35
N GLN A 25 4.65 15.42 -4.80
CA GLN A 25 3.92 16.42 -4.03
C GLN A 25 2.55 15.89 -3.56
N LEU A 26 1.98 16.58 -2.57
CA LEU A 26 0.65 16.24 -2.07
C LEU A 26 -0.43 16.53 -3.11
N GLU A 27 -1.29 15.55 -3.37
CA GLU A 27 -2.47 15.72 -4.20
C GLU A 27 -3.63 16.36 -3.40
N MET A 28 -4.56 17.01 -4.09
CA MET A 28 -5.71 17.66 -3.43
C MET A 28 -6.57 16.68 -2.61
N GLU A 29 -6.72 15.44 -3.08
CA GLU A 29 -7.44 14.39 -2.34
C GLU A 29 -6.73 14.00 -1.04
N GLU A 30 -5.39 14.00 -1.05
CA GLU A 30 -4.57 13.72 0.13
C GLU A 30 -4.72 14.85 1.16
N ILE A 31 -4.68 16.09 0.69
CA ILE A 31 -4.87 17.27 1.55
C ILE A 31 -6.28 17.25 2.17
N SER A 32 -7.32 16.94 1.39
CA SER A 32 -8.68 16.80 1.91
C SER A 32 -8.79 15.68 2.95
N TYR A 33 -8.22 14.51 2.66
CA TYR A 33 -8.21 13.38 3.59
C TYR A 33 -7.52 13.70 4.91
N LEU A 34 -6.37 14.38 4.84
CA LEU A 34 -5.60 14.82 6.00
C LEU A 34 -6.36 15.88 6.80
N HIS A 35 -7.00 16.84 6.12
CA HIS A 35 -7.79 17.89 6.76
C HIS A 35 -8.93 17.30 7.59
N ASP A 36 -9.68 16.35 7.04
CA ASP A 36 -10.84 15.74 7.70
C ASP A 36 -10.48 14.95 8.96
N ARG A 37 -9.23 14.48 9.05
CA ARG A 37 -8.71 13.69 10.18
C ARG A 37 -7.79 14.47 11.09
N PHE A 38 -7.44 15.69 10.72
CA PHE A 38 -6.48 16.50 11.44
C PHE A 38 -7.02 16.88 12.82
N SER A 39 -6.14 16.78 13.81
CA SER A 39 -6.36 17.34 15.14
C SER A 39 -5.18 18.22 15.49
N SER A 40 -5.42 19.33 16.19
CA SER A 40 -4.38 20.32 16.54
C SER A 40 -3.23 19.74 17.36
N TRP A 41 -3.45 18.60 18.02
CA TRP A 41 -2.48 17.89 18.83
C TRP A 41 -1.60 16.94 18.00
N MET A 42 -1.96 16.68 16.74
CA MET A 42 -1.20 15.79 15.87
C MET A 42 0.17 16.39 15.55
N THR A 43 1.18 15.59 15.83
CA THR A 43 2.55 15.78 15.39
C THR A 43 2.67 15.61 13.88
N LEU A 44 3.76 16.11 13.31
CA LEU A 44 4.05 15.90 11.89
C LEU A 44 4.17 14.40 11.54
N PHE A 45 4.67 13.58 12.48
CA PHE A 45 4.78 12.14 12.30
C PHE A 45 3.41 11.46 12.18
N GLU A 46 2.44 11.86 13.01
CA GLU A 46 1.06 11.34 12.92
C GLU A 46 0.39 11.74 11.60
N VAL A 47 0.59 12.98 11.15
CA VAL A 47 0.09 13.43 9.84
C VAL A 47 0.74 12.64 8.70
N ALA A 48 2.05 12.37 8.77
CA ALA A 48 2.74 11.51 7.80
C ALA A 48 2.22 10.07 7.82
N GLY A 49 1.86 9.55 9.00
CA GLY A 49 1.22 8.24 9.16
C GLY A 49 -0.14 8.18 8.45
N LEU A 50 -0.97 9.22 8.60
CA LEU A 50 -2.25 9.33 7.89
C LEU A 50 -2.06 9.39 6.36
N LEU A 51 -1.05 10.13 5.88
CA LEU A 51 -0.73 10.16 4.45
C LEU A 51 -0.31 8.78 3.95
N TRP A 52 0.54 8.09 4.70
CA TRP A 52 0.99 6.74 4.36
C TRP A 52 -0.20 5.78 4.27
N GLU A 53 -1.11 5.82 5.23
CA GLU A 53 -2.33 5.01 5.25
C GLU A 53 -3.22 5.30 4.03
N PHE A 54 -3.43 6.58 3.70
CA PHE A 54 -4.21 6.98 2.53
C PHE A 54 -3.63 6.39 1.24
N ARG A 55 -2.33 6.62 1.00
CA ARG A 55 -1.65 6.16 -0.22
C ARG A 55 -1.59 4.63 -0.28
N PHE A 56 -1.34 3.96 0.84
CA PHE A 56 -1.35 2.50 0.91
C PHE A 56 -2.74 1.93 0.61
N ASN A 57 -3.81 2.53 1.15
CA ASN A 57 -5.17 2.08 0.89
C ASN A 57 -5.57 2.28 -0.57
N LYS A 58 -5.13 3.37 -1.22
CA LYS A 58 -5.31 3.58 -2.67
C LYS A 58 -4.59 2.49 -3.47
N PHE A 59 -3.31 2.25 -3.18
CA PHE A 59 -2.52 1.17 -3.77
C PHE A 59 -3.17 -0.20 -3.58
N LEU A 60 -3.62 -0.53 -2.36
CA LEU A 60 -4.22 -1.83 -2.05
C LEU A 60 -5.52 -2.03 -2.81
N ARG A 61 -6.38 -1.01 -2.91
CA ARG A 61 -7.63 -1.08 -3.69
C ARG A 61 -7.35 -1.35 -5.16
N GLU A 62 -6.41 -0.62 -5.76
CA GLU A 62 -6.00 -0.84 -7.14
C GLU A 62 -5.45 -2.25 -7.35
N LEU A 63 -4.60 -2.72 -6.43
CA LEU A 63 -4.02 -4.07 -6.49
C LEU A 63 -5.10 -5.16 -6.39
N LEU A 64 -6.09 -5.01 -5.50
CA LEU A 64 -7.23 -5.93 -5.37
C LEU A 64 -8.05 -6.00 -6.67
N VAL A 65 -8.23 -4.88 -7.37
CA VAL A 65 -8.93 -4.85 -8.66
C VAL A 65 -8.13 -5.57 -9.76
N LEU A 66 -6.80 -5.50 -9.73
CA LEU A 66 -5.94 -6.16 -10.73
C LEU A 66 -5.76 -7.67 -10.52
N CYS A 67 -6.06 -8.15 -9.31
CA CYS A 67 -5.85 -9.52 -8.85
C CYS A 67 -7.15 -10.18 -8.38
N THR A 68 -8.20 -10.16 -9.22
CA THR A 68 -9.52 -10.73 -8.92
C THR A 68 -9.52 -12.22 -8.62
N ASP A 69 -8.57 -12.96 -9.19
CA ASP A 69 -8.56 -14.44 -9.14
C ASP A 69 -7.59 -15.00 -8.08
N GLY A 70 -7.01 -14.10 -7.26
CA GLY A 70 -6.03 -14.42 -6.23
C GLY A 70 -6.65 -14.73 -4.87
N ASN A 71 -5.86 -15.35 -3.99
CA ASN A 71 -6.20 -15.40 -2.56
C ASN A 71 -6.05 -13.99 -1.97
N ILE A 72 -7.17 -13.38 -1.57
CA ILE A 72 -7.23 -12.00 -1.07
C ILE A 72 -6.40 -11.81 0.21
N ASP A 73 -6.42 -12.77 1.13
CA ASP A 73 -5.67 -12.67 2.39
C ASP A 73 -4.17 -12.71 2.14
N GLU A 74 -3.75 -13.57 1.22
CA GLU A 74 -2.37 -13.67 0.79
C GLU A 74 -1.90 -12.38 0.07
N LEU A 75 -2.75 -11.83 -0.79
CA LEU A 75 -2.49 -10.58 -1.49
C LEU A 75 -2.35 -9.41 -0.52
N ARG A 76 -3.21 -9.33 0.50
CA ARG A 76 -3.11 -8.33 1.57
C ARG A 76 -1.82 -8.47 2.38
N ALA A 77 -1.39 -9.70 2.67
CA ALA A 77 -0.13 -9.94 3.37
C ALA A 77 1.08 -9.44 2.57
N MET A 78 1.11 -9.65 1.26
CA MET A 78 2.20 -9.20 0.39
C MET A 78 2.13 -7.71 0.00
N ALA A 79 0.94 -7.11 0.03
CA ALA A 79 0.72 -5.73 -0.44
C ALA A 79 1.62 -4.73 0.28
N ARG A 80 1.82 -4.89 1.60
CA ARG A 80 2.67 -3.98 2.38
C ARG A 80 4.12 -4.03 1.91
N ASP A 81 4.65 -5.23 1.64
CA ASP A 81 6.03 -5.40 1.19
C ASP A 81 6.22 -4.81 -0.21
N PHE A 82 5.27 -5.03 -1.12
CA PHE A 82 5.32 -4.41 -2.43
C PHE A 82 5.29 -2.89 -2.37
N TYR A 83 4.45 -2.34 -1.50
CA TYR A 83 4.34 -0.90 -1.32
C TYR A 83 5.62 -0.30 -0.72
N LEU A 84 6.23 -0.97 0.26
CA LEU A 84 7.51 -0.56 0.86
C LEU A 84 8.68 -0.62 -0.13
N GLN A 85 8.62 -1.54 -1.11
CA GLN A 85 9.57 -1.61 -2.22
C GLN A 85 9.34 -0.53 -3.29
N GLY A 86 8.33 0.33 -3.12
CA GLY A 86 8.03 1.42 -4.06
C GLY A 86 7.34 0.95 -5.34
N LYS A 87 6.74 -0.25 -5.36
CA LYS A 87 6.00 -0.75 -6.53
C LYS A 87 4.67 -0.04 -6.66
N ASN A 88 4.27 0.25 -7.90
CA ASN A 88 2.88 0.58 -8.21
C ASN A 88 2.01 -0.69 -8.25
N ALA A 89 0.69 -0.53 -8.28
CA ALA A 89 -0.26 -1.65 -8.25
C ALA A 89 -0.09 -2.62 -9.44
N HIS A 90 0.27 -2.11 -10.63
CA HIS A 90 0.53 -2.95 -11.79
C HIS A 90 1.75 -3.84 -11.62
N ASP A 91 2.88 -3.29 -11.17
CA ASP A 91 4.10 -4.06 -10.91
C ASP A 91 3.89 -5.10 -9.83
N ALA A 92 3.25 -4.70 -8.73
CA ALA A 92 2.83 -5.61 -7.66
C ALA A 92 1.93 -6.74 -8.18
N SER A 93 0.95 -6.44 -9.05
CA SER A 93 0.04 -7.44 -9.61
C SER A 93 0.76 -8.46 -10.50
N ARG A 94 1.73 -8.01 -11.30
CA ARG A 94 2.53 -8.90 -12.18
C ARG A 94 3.38 -9.84 -11.35
N GLU A 95 4.02 -9.32 -10.31
CA GLU A 95 4.84 -10.12 -9.42
C GLU A 95 4.01 -11.11 -8.61
N TYR A 96 2.87 -10.68 -8.06
CA TYR A 96 1.94 -11.57 -7.38
C TYR A 96 1.49 -12.73 -8.29
N LYS A 97 1.11 -12.44 -9.54
CA LYS A 97 0.71 -13.46 -10.52
C LYS A 97 1.86 -14.41 -10.86
N SER A 98 3.09 -13.90 -10.96
CA SER A 98 4.29 -14.73 -11.18
C SER A 98 4.54 -15.68 -10.00
N ILE A 99 4.50 -15.16 -8.77
CA ILE A 99 4.72 -15.92 -7.54
C ILE A 99 3.66 -17.02 -7.39
N THR A 100 2.39 -16.67 -7.58
CA THR A 100 1.27 -17.63 -7.45
C THR A 100 1.30 -18.68 -8.56
N ALA A 101 1.63 -18.31 -9.81
CA ALA A 101 1.78 -19.26 -10.90
C ALA A 101 2.93 -20.24 -10.65
N LYS A 102 4.08 -19.77 -10.14
CA LYS A 102 5.20 -20.63 -9.78
C LYS A 102 4.82 -21.63 -8.70
N ARG A 103 4.19 -21.17 -7.61
CA ARG A 103 3.73 -22.06 -6.53
C ARG A 103 2.72 -23.10 -7.00
N ARG A 104 1.78 -22.74 -7.88
CA ARG A 104 0.85 -23.71 -8.47
C ARG A 104 1.57 -24.80 -9.27
N LYS A 105 2.60 -24.44 -10.04
CA LYS A 105 3.43 -25.42 -10.76
C LYS A 105 4.18 -26.35 -9.81
N ASP A 106 4.79 -25.79 -8.76
CA ASP A 106 5.53 -26.57 -7.77
C ASP A 106 4.63 -27.56 -7.03
N ILE A 107 3.41 -27.15 -6.66
CA ILE A 107 2.41 -28.03 -6.03
C ILE A 107 2.00 -29.15 -6.99
N ASN A 108 1.67 -28.83 -8.25
CA ASN A 108 1.25 -29.84 -9.22
C ASN A 108 2.36 -30.87 -9.48
N ALA A 109 3.62 -30.45 -9.53
CA ALA A 109 4.76 -31.36 -9.69
C ALA A 109 4.94 -32.31 -8.49
N ILE A 110 4.62 -31.87 -7.26
CA ILE A 110 4.64 -32.73 -6.06
C ILE A 110 3.49 -33.75 -6.11
N VAL A 111 2.31 -33.34 -6.54
CA VAL A 111 1.14 -34.23 -6.66
C VAL A 111 1.39 -35.31 -7.71
N GLU A 112 1.96 -34.95 -8.87
CA GLU A 112 2.30 -35.91 -9.93
C GLU A 112 3.42 -36.89 -9.55
N THR A 113 4.25 -36.56 -8.55
CA THR A 113 5.36 -37.41 -8.09
C THR A 113 5.03 -38.23 -6.85
N THR A 114 3.83 -38.11 -6.29
CA THR A 114 3.37 -38.92 -5.15
C THR A 114 2.56 -40.10 -5.69
N PRO A 115 3.10 -41.34 -5.74
CA PRO A 115 2.34 -42.49 -6.20
C PRO A 115 1.24 -42.82 -5.18
N GLU A 116 0.02 -43.04 -5.66
CA GLU A 116 -1.03 -43.75 -4.94
C GLU A 116 -0.50 -45.14 -4.54
N ASN A 117 0.11 -45.27 -3.36
CA ASN A 117 0.41 -46.55 -2.75
C ASN A 117 0.37 -46.38 -1.22
N SER A 118 -0.85 -46.44 -0.68
CA SER A 118 -1.12 -46.73 0.73
C SER A 118 -2.55 -47.25 0.86
N LEU A 119 -2.78 -48.45 0.32
CA LEU A 119 -3.86 -49.36 0.73
C LEU A 119 -3.24 -50.75 0.91
#